data_AF-F8QDP2-F1
#
_entry.id   AF-F8QDP2-F1
#
_cell.length_a   1.000
_cell.length_b   1.000
_cell.length_c   1.000
_cell.angle_alpha   90.00
_cell.angle_beta   90.00
_cell.angle_gamma   90.00
#
_symmetry.space_group_name_H-M   'P 1'
#
loop_
_entity.id
_entity.type
_entity.pdbx_description
1 polymer ?
#
loop_
_entity_poly.entity_id
_entity_poly.type
_entity_poly.pdbx_seq_one_letter_code
_entity_poly.pdbx_strand_id
1 'polypeptide(L)'
;MDAVYLYQSCVVHEQCDKTTQQIAITEIAGLAHFYVFNHSKTVMATPTFTIFATELWLKEQVLLAKYPKIKSGYKGMVFSEIIAQQLSGGEFVRDMIVAVMVKGAGGSADTLAAYNIKYLRSALAVDSPNFDLIRVLIFILMVSCDGNGEILAAFERRSGITFATKAFLAAANRITKSMDFDVLQTLRVSYLFFDNMSLLQTNPGWIAKALEAGLLSAFLLSCSVVETKLDSSLAMVAVKVFDIIKKAFVLHSVLLALEQPFQEIIESDIAKPRVAGLLWKEWVSFTDMAKERLMIMDVADMCRVTKSSSSRTCGFSAVSGFDIDVPNFMHSLTFIS
;
A
#
# COMPACT_ATOMS: atom_id res chain seq x y z
N MET A 1 30.57 -20.22 11.61
CA MET A 1 29.89 -21.12 10.68
C MET A 1 29.00 -20.25 9.79
N ASP A 2 29.10 -20.37 8.47
CA ASP A 2 28.32 -19.54 7.54
C ASP A 2 26.84 -19.97 7.58
N ALA A 3 25.92 -19.03 7.81
CA ALA A 3 24.48 -19.29 7.85
C ALA A 3 23.97 -19.92 6.53
N VAL A 4 24.61 -19.58 5.40
CA VAL A 4 24.29 -20.17 4.09
C VAL A 4 24.65 -21.65 4.06
N TYR A 5 25.84 -22.01 4.56
CA TYR A 5 26.28 -23.41 4.62
C TYR A 5 25.37 -24.26 5.52
N LEU A 6 24.99 -23.71 6.69
CA LEU A 6 24.09 -24.38 7.62
C LEU A 6 22.71 -24.61 6.99
N TYR A 7 22.19 -23.64 6.25
CA TYR A 7 20.91 -23.77 5.55
C TYR A 7 20.95 -24.82 4.44
N GLN A 8 21.98 -24.79 3.59
CA GLN A 8 22.11 -25.74 2.49
C GLN A 8 22.25 -27.17 3.01
N SER A 9 23.17 -27.38 3.95
CA SER A 9 23.51 -28.72 4.47
C SER A 9 22.37 -29.32 5.28
N CYS A 10 21.72 -28.55 6.15
CA CYS A 10 20.74 -29.08 7.09
C CYS A 10 19.30 -28.95 6.60
N VAL A 11 18.94 -27.87 5.90
CA VAL A 11 17.53 -27.54 5.60
C VAL A 11 17.15 -27.89 4.15
N VAL A 12 18.00 -27.56 3.17
CA VAL A 12 17.67 -27.76 1.74
C VAL A 12 17.78 -29.22 1.33
N HIS A 13 18.86 -29.89 1.72
CA HIS A 13 19.09 -31.28 1.32
C HIS A 13 18.26 -32.31 2.12
N GLU A 14 17.52 -31.87 3.14
CA GLU A 14 16.71 -32.70 4.06
C GLU A 14 17.46 -33.93 4.61
N GLN A 15 18.80 -33.89 4.62
CA GLN A 15 19.67 -34.98 5.09
C GLN A 15 19.66 -35.12 6.61
N CYS A 16 19.16 -34.11 7.31
CA CYS A 16 19.06 -34.08 8.76
C CYS A 16 17.61 -34.35 9.21
N ASP A 17 17.45 -34.90 10.41
CA ASP A 17 16.13 -35.06 11.03
C ASP A 17 15.46 -33.70 11.32
N LYS A 18 14.14 -33.71 11.53
CA LYS A 18 13.33 -32.50 11.73
C LYS A 18 13.79 -31.64 12.92
N THR A 19 14.34 -32.26 13.97
CA THR A 19 14.83 -31.54 15.15
C THR A 19 16.10 -30.78 14.81
N THR A 20 17.03 -31.43 14.11
CA THR A 20 18.25 -30.79 13.62
C THR A 20 17.94 -29.67 12.63
N GLN A 21 16.98 -29.88 11.71
CA GLN A 21 16.48 -28.81 10.82
C GLN A 21 15.94 -27.61 11.60
N GLN A 22 15.17 -27.86 12.66
CA GLN A 22 14.59 -26.81 13.50
C GLN A 22 15.66 -26.04 14.30
N ILE A 23 16.68 -26.72 14.81
CA ILE A 23 17.82 -26.08 15.49
C ILE A 23 18.56 -25.19 14.49
N ALA A 24 18.93 -25.73 13.33
CA ALA A 24 19.65 -25.01 12.29
C ALA A 24 18.92 -23.72 11.87
N ILE A 25 17.62 -23.79 11.59
CA ILE A 25 16.86 -22.60 11.18
C ILE A 25 16.67 -21.58 12.31
N THR A 26 16.60 -22.03 13.57
CA THR A 26 16.53 -21.15 14.75
C THR A 26 17.86 -20.43 14.93
N GLU A 27 18.99 -21.12 14.74
CA GLU A 27 20.33 -20.52 14.76
C GLU A 27 20.51 -19.53 13.61
N ILE A 28 20.07 -19.86 12.39
CA ILE A 28 20.09 -18.94 11.25
C ILE A 28 19.29 -17.67 11.56
N ALA A 29 18.07 -17.82 12.10
CA ALA A 29 17.23 -16.70 12.49
C ALA A 29 17.90 -15.83 13.58
N GLY A 30 18.49 -16.47 14.59
CA GLY A 30 19.20 -15.78 15.68
C GLY A 30 20.45 -15.04 15.20
N LEU A 31 21.25 -15.67 14.35
CA LEU A 31 22.42 -15.04 13.75
C LEU A 31 22.02 -13.88 12.85
N ALA A 32 21.05 -14.08 11.95
CA ALA A 32 20.59 -13.04 11.03
C ALA A 32 20.01 -11.84 11.80
N HIS A 33 19.21 -12.09 12.84
CA HIS A 33 18.74 -11.04 13.74
C HIS A 33 19.90 -10.33 14.46
N PHE A 34 20.85 -11.07 15.03
CA PHE A 34 22.02 -10.49 15.67
C PHE A 34 22.82 -9.59 14.71
N TYR A 35 23.07 -10.05 13.48
CA TYR A 35 23.78 -9.30 12.45
C TYR A 35 23.12 -7.97 12.11
N VAL A 36 21.78 -7.96 12.08
CA VAL A 36 20.99 -6.83 11.60
C VAL A 36 20.69 -5.82 12.71
N PHE A 37 20.65 -6.24 13.98
CA PHE A 37 20.31 -5.36 15.11
C PHE A 37 21.52 -4.91 15.96
N ASN A 38 22.64 -5.65 16.02
CA ASN A 38 23.76 -5.39 16.97
C ASN A 38 25.06 -4.76 16.38
N HIS A 39 24.94 -3.79 15.46
CA HIS A 39 25.99 -2.75 15.20
C HIS A 39 27.20 -3.08 14.29
N SER A 40 27.00 -3.67 13.10
CA SER A 40 27.92 -3.36 11.98
C SER A 40 27.15 -3.09 10.68
N LYS A 41 26.82 -1.82 10.42
CA LYS A 41 26.22 -1.39 9.14
C LYS A 41 27.02 -1.86 7.92
N THR A 42 28.32 -2.13 8.08
CA THR A 42 29.22 -2.67 7.07
C THR A 42 28.97 -4.14 6.70
N VAL A 43 28.49 -4.99 7.63
CA VAL A 43 28.13 -6.40 7.31
C VAL A 43 26.69 -6.51 6.81
N MET A 44 25.82 -5.57 7.22
CA MET A 44 24.38 -5.56 6.93
C MET A 44 24.00 -5.51 5.43
N ALA A 45 24.95 -5.19 4.56
CA ALA A 45 24.69 -4.93 3.14
C ALA A 45 25.55 -5.78 2.19
N THR A 46 26.08 -6.93 2.63
CA THR A 46 26.69 -7.84 1.65
C THR A 46 25.60 -8.39 0.73
N PRO A 47 25.77 -8.31 -0.60
CA PRO A 47 24.73 -8.79 -1.51
C PRO A 47 24.32 -10.25 -1.28
N THR A 48 25.29 -11.10 -0.89
CA THR A 48 25.05 -12.52 -0.58
C THR A 48 24.10 -12.71 0.60
N PHE A 49 24.28 -11.96 1.69
CA PHE A 49 23.39 -12.07 2.86
C PHE A 49 21.98 -11.56 2.53
N THR A 50 21.85 -10.46 1.80
CA THR A 50 20.52 -9.95 1.40
C THR A 50 19.79 -10.92 0.47
N ILE A 51 20.48 -11.58 -0.47
CA ILE A 51 19.90 -12.65 -1.30
C ILE A 51 19.37 -13.77 -0.40
N PHE A 52 20.22 -14.27 0.49
CA PHE A 52 19.86 -15.35 1.41
C PHE A 52 18.69 -14.99 2.32
N ALA A 53 18.70 -13.81 2.94
CA ALA A 53 17.61 -13.30 3.77
C ALA A 53 16.31 -13.17 2.97
N THR A 54 16.40 -12.72 1.72
CA THR A 54 15.22 -12.61 0.82
C THR A 54 14.64 -13.99 0.51
N GLU A 55 15.47 -14.98 0.20
CA GLU A 55 15.01 -16.35 -0.07
C GLU A 55 14.31 -16.97 1.15
N LEU A 56 14.83 -16.72 2.37
CA LEU A 56 14.20 -17.16 3.61
C LEU A 56 12.90 -16.41 3.88
N TRP A 57 12.88 -15.09 3.65
CA TRP A 57 11.70 -14.27 3.77
C TRP A 57 10.57 -14.77 2.85
N LEU A 58 10.85 -15.07 1.57
CA LEU A 58 9.88 -15.62 0.63
C LEU A 58 9.32 -17.00 1.03
N LYS A 59 10.01 -17.70 1.95
CA LYS A 59 9.60 -19.00 2.50
C LYS A 59 9.10 -18.89 3.94
N GLU A 60 9.07 -17.70 4.53
CA GLU A 60 8.87 -17.51 5.97
C GLU A 60 7.59 -18.17 6.47
N GLN A 61 6.47 -17.99 5.78
CA GLN A 61 5.21 -18.64 6.16
C GLN A 61 5.29 -20.17 6.20
N VAL A 62 6.00 -20.78 5.24
CA VAL A 62 6.20 -22.24 5.20
C VAL A 62 7.12 -22.68 6.35
N LEU A 63 8.19 -21.92 6.61
CA LEU A 63 9.12 -22.19 7.70
C LEU A 63 8.44 -22.08 9.07
N LEU A 64 7.61 -21.07 9.28
CA LEU A 64 6.86 -20.87 10.53
C LEU A 64 5.82 -21.96 10.77
N ALA A 65 5.19 -22.48 9.70
CA ALA A 65 4.30 -23.63 9.79
C ALA A 65 5.07 -24.93 10.09
N LYS A 66 6.24 -25.14 9.46
CA LYS A 66 7.08 -26.35 9.65
C LYS A 66 7.79 -26.35 11.01
N TYR A 67 8.16 -25.19 11.54
CA TYR A 67 9.03 -25.02 12.72
C TYR A 67 8.45 -24.06 13.78
N PRO A 68 7.57 -24.55 14.69
CA PRO A 68 6.85 -23.71 15.64
C PRO A 68 7.72 -22.89 16.62
N LYS A 69 8.91 -23.38 16.99
CA LYS A 69 9.84 -22.67 17.90
C LYS A 69 10.30 -21.31 17.36
N ILE A 70 10.45 -21.17 16.04
CA ILE A 70 10.80 -19.88 15.43
C ILE A 70 9.64 -18.90 15.61
N LYS A 71 8.41 -19.37 15.39
CA LYS A 71 7.20 -18.55 15.52
C LYS A 71 7.05 -17.98 16.93
N SER A 72 7.31 -18.78 17.97
CA SER A 72 7.26 -18.30 19.35
C SER A 72 8.39 -17.34 19.71
N GLY A 73 9.60 -17.54 19.16
CA GLY A 73 10.77 -16.72 19.49
C GLY A 73 10.75 -15.32 18.86
N TYR A 74 10.15 -15.17 17.68
CA TYR A 74 10.22 -13.95 16.87
C TYR A 74 8.86 -13.43 16.42
N LYS A 75 7.81 -13.67 17.23
CA LYS A 75 6.42 -13.27 16.94
C LYS A 75 5.91 -13.67 15.53
N GLY A 76 6.55 -14.64 14.88
CA GLY A 76 6.20 -15.11 13.54
C GLY A 76 6.58 -14.17 12.39
N MET A 77 7.63 -13.34 12.50
CA MET A 77 8.01 -12.43 11.41
C MET A 77 9.52 -12.13 11.31
N VAL A 78 10.38 -13.03 11.79
CA VAL A 78 11.84 -12.82 11.89
C VAL A 78 12.49 -12.35 10.59
N PHE A 79 12.18 -12.97 9.46
CA PHE A 79 12.79 -12.64 8.18
C PHE A 79 12.16 -11.39 7.57
N SER A 80 10.87 -11.16 7.81
CA SER A 80 10.25 -9.88 7.47
C SER A 80 10.90 -8.70 8.21
N GLU A 81 11.18 -8.85 9.51
CA GLU A 81 11.88 -7.84 10.31
C GLU A 81 13.33 -7.62 9.83
N ILE A 82 14.04 -8.70 9.50
CA ILE A 82 15.39 -8.63 8.92
C ILE A 82 15.37 -7.79 7.64
N ILE A 83 14.46 -8.09 6.70
CA ILE A 83 14.35 -7.34 5.45
C ILE A 83 14.00 -5.88 5.70
N ALA A 84 13.02 -5.60 6.56
CA ALA A 84 12.66 -4.23 6.91
C ALA A 84 13.84 -3.47 7.53
N GLN A 85 14.60 -4.11 8.40
CA GLN A 85 15.75 -3.47 9.02
C GLN A 85 16.90 -3.24 8.02
N GLN A 86 17.13 -4.14 7.05
CA GLN A 86 18.06 -3.89 5.94
C GLN A 86 17.64 -2.69 5.08
N LEU A 87 16.33 -2.53 4.86
CA LEU A 87 15.74 -1.41 4.10
C LEU A 87 15.71 -0.08 4.88
N SER A 88 15.89 -0.10 6.20
CA SER A 88 15.92 1.10 7.06
C SER A 88 17.19 1.95 6.91
N GLY A 89 18.14 1.54 6.06
CA GLY A 89 19.34 2.31 5.73
C GLY A 89 19.05 3.63 4.99
N GLY A 90 20.11 4.39 4.73
CA GLY A 90 20.02 5.61 3.92
C GLY A 90 19.63 5.31 2.47
N GLU A 91 19.16 6.33 1.75
CA GLU A 91 18.62 6.21 0.37
C GLU A 91 19.53 5.45 -0.59
N PHE A 92 20.82 5.78 -0.67
CA PHE A 92 21.77 5.06 -1.54
C PHE A 92 21.88 3.56 -1.21
N VAL A 93 21.81 3.21 0.07
CA VAL A 93 21.87 1.81 0.51
C VAL A 93 20.57 1.10 0.14
N ARG A 94 19.43 1.79 0.23
CA ARG A 94 18.11 1.24 -0.08
C ARG A 94 18.02 0.75 -1.52
N ASP A 95 18.39 1.57 -2.51
CA ASP A 95 18.29 1.18 -3.93
C ASP A 95 19.13 -0.06 -4.23
N MET A 96 20.35 -0.11 -3.68
CA MET A 96 21.22 -1.27 -3.79
C MET A 96 20.58 -2.52 -3.14
N ILE A 97 20.04 -2.40 -1.92
CA ILE A 97 19.40 -3.51 -1.21
C ILE A 97 18.18 -4.00 -1.99
N VAL A 98 17.34 -3.11 -2.52
CA VAL A 98 16.16 -3.45 -3.31
C VAL A 98 16.55 -4.22 -4.58
N ALA A 99 17.58 -3.77 -5.32
CA ALA A 99 18.08 -4.48 -6.50
C ALA A 99 18.59 -5.90 -6.15
N VAL A 100 19.26 -6.04 -5.00
CA VAL A 100 19.73 -7.35 -4.51
C VAL A 100 18.57 -8.23 -4.04
N MET A 101 17.53 -7.67 -3.42
CA MET A 101 16.30 -8.40 -3.08
C MET A 101 15.61 -8.93 -4.34
N VAL A 102 15.52 -8.15 -5.42
CA VAL A 102 14.98 -8.62 -6.70
C VAL A 102 15.75 -9.83 -7.20
N LYS A 103 17.09 -9.79 -7.12
CA LYS A 103 17.94 -10.94 -7.46
C LYS A 103 17.67 -12.16 -6.56
N GLY A 104 17.52 -11.97 -5.25
CA GLY A 104 17.15 -13.03 -4.31
C GLY A 104 15.74 -13.60 -4.54
N ALA A 105 14.84 -12.82 -5.14
CA ALA A 105 13.54 -13.25 -5.61
C ALA A 105 13.56 -13.88 -7.02
N GLY A 106 14.72 -14.39 -7.46
CA GLY A 106 14.88 -15.00 -8.78
C GLY A 106 14.89 -13.99 -9.93
N GLY A 107 15.21 -12.72 -9.66
CA GLY A 107 15.24 -11.66 -10.66
C GLY A 107 13.88 -11.07 -11.00
N SER A 108 12.87 -11.24 -10.14
CA SER A 108 11.48 -10.83 -10.43
C SER A 108 10.90 -9.92 -9.36
N ALA A 109 10.70 -8.65 -9.69
CA ALA A 109 9.92 -7.71 -8.88
C ALA A 109 8.50 -8.23 -8.62
N ASP A 110 7.94 -8.95 -9.58
CA ASP A 110 6.62 -9.58 -9.50
C ASP A 110 6.53 -10.66 -8.41
N THR A 111 7.62 -11.37 -8.15
CA THR A 111 7.70 -12.38 -7.07
C THR A 111 7.73 -11.73 -5.70
N LEU A 112 8.53 -10.67 -5.51
CA LEU A 112 8.52 -9.86 -4.28
C LEU A 112 7.12 -9.30 -4.03
N ALA A 113 6.50 -8.77 -5.08
CA ALA A 113 5.17 -8.18 -4.98
C ALA A 113 4.09 -9.20 -4.63
N ALA A 114 4.07 -10.34 -5.32
CA ALA A 114 3.14 -11.42 -5.05
C ALA A 114 3.29 -11.95 -3.62
N TYR A 115 4.52 -12.12 -3.14
CA TYR A 115 4.76 -12.61 -1.79
C TYR A 115 4.27 -11.62 -0.72
N ASN A 116 4.69 -10.35 -0.80
CA ASN A 116 4.34 -9.36 0.20
C ASN A 116 2.81 -9.13 0.25
N ILE A 117 2.14 -9.04 -0.92
CA ILE A 117 0.68 -8.90 -0.96
C ILE A 117 -0.05 -10.16 -0.47
N LYS A 118 0.42 -11.35 -0.82
CA LYS A 118 -0.13 -12.60 -0.28
C LYS A 118 -0.04 -12.60 1.25
N TYR A 119 1.09 -12.18 1.79
CA TYR A 119 1.32 -12.22 3.23
C TYR A 119 0.50 -11.14 3.96
N LEU A 120 0.43 -9.93 3.40
CA LEU A 120 -0.38 -8.85 3.93
C LEU A 120 -1.87 -9.23 3.95
N ARG A 121 -2.36 -9.86 2.88
CA ARG A 121 -3.72 -10.39 2.81
C ARG A 121 -3.97 -11.44 3.91
N SER A 122 -3.05 -12.38 4.10
CA SER A 122 -3.16 -13.38 5.17
C SER A 122 -3.18 -12.73 6.56
N ALA A 123 -2.35 -11.72 6.79
CA ALA A 123 -2.29 -10.99 8.07
C ALA A 123 -3.59 -10.22 8.37
N LEU A 124 -4.28 -9.74 7.33
CA LEU A 124 -5.57 -9.06 7.44
C LEU A 124 -6.77 -9.99 7.57
N ALA A 125 -6.66 -11.24 7.10
CA ALA A 125 -7.78 -12.19 7.07
C ALA A 125 -8.06 -12.86 8.43
N VAL A 126 -7.18 -12.70 9.42
CA VAL A 126 -7.35 -13.27 10.77
C VAL A 126 -8.28 -12.38 11.61
N ASP A 127 -9.17 -12.98 12.41
CA ASP A 127 -10.14 -12.27 13.29
C ASP A 127 -9.49 -11.18 14.16
N SER A 128 -8.25 -11.39 14.56
CA SER A 128 -7.38 -10.40 15.18
C SER A 128 -6.16 -10.14 14.28
N PRO A 129 -6.17 -9.06 13.47
CA PRO A 129 -5.03 -8.72 12.63
C PRO A 129 -3.75 -8.54 13.44
N ASN A 130 -2.64 -9.07 12.93
CA ASN A 130 -1.32 -8.86 13.53
C ASN A 130 -0.75 -7.53 13.02
N PHE A 131 -0.97 -6.46 13.77
CA PHE A 131 -0.55 -5.11 13.39
C PHE A 131 0.97 -4.94 13.31
N ASP A 132 1.74 -5.67 14.12
CA ASP A 132 3.20 -5.63 14.05
C ASP A 132 3.71 -6.14 12.69
N LEU A 133 3.20 -7.30 12.25
CA LEU A 133 3.50 -7.86 10.93
C LEU A 133 2.98 -6.97 9.79
N ILE A 134 1.74 -6.47 9.90
CA ILE A 134 1.14 -5.58 8.90
C ILE A 134 2.01 -4.34 8.69
N ARG A 135 2.44 -3.70 9.79
CA ARG A 135 3.35 -2.55 9.77
C ARG A 135 4.63 -2.86 9.02
N VAL A 136 5.27 -4.00 9.32
CA VAL A 136 6.53 -4.42 8.66
C VAL A 136 6.30 -4.62 7.17
N LEU A 137 5.22 -5.28 6.77
CA LEU A 137 4.90 -5.53 5.36
C LEU A 137 4.65 -4.23 4.59
N ILE A 138 3.84 -3.30 5.13
CA ILE A 138 3.60 -1.99 4.52
C ILE A 138 4.90 -1.18 4.43
N PHE A 139 5.77 -1.25 5.44
CA PHE A 139 7.07 -0.60 5.39
C PHE A 139 7.94 -1.13 4.25
N ILE A 140 8.03 -2.46 4.09
CA ILE A 140 8.76 -3.08 2.97
C ILE A 140 8.14 -2.64 1.64
N LEU A 141 6.81 -2.59 1.51
CA LEU A 141 6.12 -2.09 0.31
C LEU A 141 6.55 -0.66 -0.01
N MET A 142 6.36 0.24 0.96
CA MET A 142 6.64 1.67 0.85
C MET A 142 8.08 1.91 0.39
N VAL A 143 9.03 1.26 1.05
CA VAL A 143 10.46 1.49 0.81
C VAL A 143 10.92 0.83 -0.50
N SER A 144 10.37 -0.31 -0.87
CA SER A 144 10.74 -0.98 -2.12
C SER A 144 10.15 -0.32 -3.37
N CYS A 145 9.06 0.43 -3.23
CA CYS A 145 8.46 1.19 -4.34
C CYS A 145 9.13 2.56 -4.55
N ASP A 146 9.76 3.09 -3.51
CA ASP A 146 10.41 4.40 -3.55
C ASP A 146 11.54 4.40 -4.58
N GLY A 147 11.46 5.27 -5.58
CA GLY A 147 12.41 5.33 -6.70
C GLY A 147 12.41 4.13 -7.66
N ASN A 148 11.61 3.08 -7.42
CA ASN A 148 11.62 1.85 -8.22
C ASN A 148 10.28 1.59 -8.93
N GLY A 149 10.17 2.11 -10.17
CA GLY A 149 8.97 2.00 -10.99
C GLY A 149 8.58 0.56 -11.37
N GLU A 150 9.53 -0.37 -11.47
CA GLU A 150 9.24 -1.77 -11.81
C GLU A 150 8.52 -2.48 -10.65
N ILE A 151 9.04 -2.29 -9.44
CA ILE A 151 8.45 -2.84 -8.21
C ILE A 151 7.09 -2.20 -7.96
N LEU A 152 6.98 -0.88 -8.09
CA LEU A 152 5.69 -0.19 -7.98
C LEU A 152 4.66 -0.77 -8.96
N ALA A 153 5.01 -0.89 -10.25
CA ALA A 153 4.12 -1.46 -11.26
C ALA A 153 3.72 -2.91 -10.94
N ALA A 154 4.66 -3.72 -10.44
CA ALA A 154 4.37 -5.08 -9.98
C ALA A 154 3.37 -5.10 -8.81
N PHE A 155 3.54 -4.20 -7.84
CA PHE A 155 2.59 -4.04 -6.74
C PHE A 155 1.22 -3.59 -7.21
N GLU A 156 1.14 -2.61 -8.12
CA GLU A 156 -0.12 -2.12 -8.66
C GLU A 156 -0.92 -3.20 -9.39
N ARG A 157 -0.24 -4.03 -10.21
CA ARG A 157 -0.85 -5.19 -10.89
C ARG A 157 -1.42 -6.20 -9.90
N ARG A 158 -0.78 -6.37 -8.74
CA ARG A 158 -1.17 -7.30 -7.67
C ARG A 158 -2.18 -6.68 -6.68
N SER A 159 -2.73 -5.50 -6.98
CA SER A 159 -3.66 -4.76 -6.09
C SER A 159 -3.02 -4.32 -4.77
N GLY A 160 -1.73 -4.00 -4.78
CA GLY A 160 -1.00 -3.63 -3.56
C GLY A 160 -1.57 -2.43 -2.83
N ILE A 161 -1.99 -1.40 -3.56
CA ILE A 161 -2.68 -0.21 -3.02
C ILE A 161 -3.92 -0.62 -2.23
N THR A 162 -4.78 -1.46 -2.80
CA THR A 162 -6.00 -1.94 -2.14
C THR A 162 -5.71 -2.62 -0.81
N PHE A 163 -4.68 -3.48 -0.74
CA PHE A 163 -4.33 -4.16 0.52
C PHE A 163 -3.65 -3.23 1.53
N ALA A 164 -2.81 -2.30 1.08
CA ALA A 164 -2.23 -1.27 1.95
C ALA A 164 -3.33 -0.37 2.55
N THR A 165 -4.31 0.05 1.75
CA THR A 165 -5.47 0.83 2.24
C THR A 165 -6.32 0.01 3.20
N LYS A 166 -6.63 -1.26 2.90
CA LYS A 166 -7.39 -2.12 3.81
C LYS A 166 -6.68 -2.31 5.14
N ALA A 167 -5.36 -2.43 5.13
CA ALA A 167 -4.56 -2.49 6.34
C ALA A 167 -4.60 -1.17 7.14
N PHE A 168 -4.51 -0.04 6.44
CA PHE A 168 -4.65 1.28 7.06
C PHE A 168 -6.04 1.44 7.72
N LEU A 169 -7.11 1.10 7.01
CA LEU A 169 -8.47 1.14 7.54
C LEU A 169 -8.66 0.17 8.72
N ALA A 170 -8.09 -1.04 8.65
CA ALA A 170 -8.14 -1.99 9.75
C ALA A 170 -7.48 -1.44 11.02
N ALA A 171 -6.35 -0.74 10.89
CA ALA A 171 -5.70 -0.06 12.01
C ALA A 171 -6.54 1.10 12.53
N ALA A 172 -7.12 1.91 11.63
CA ALA A 172 -7.98 3.04 12.00
C ALA A 172 -9.24 2.59 12.77
N ASN A 173 -9.85 1.47 12.36
CA ASN A 173 -11.00 0.87 13.05
C ASN A 173 -10.67 0.29 14.43
N ARG A 174 -9.38 0.07 14.75
CA ARG A 174 -8.91 -0.45 16.04
C ARG A 174 -8.45 0.67 16.99
N ILE A 175 -8.67 1.93 16.63
CA ILE A 175 -8.45 3.06 17.52
C ILE A 175 -9.38 2.94 18.73
N THR A 176 -8.78 2.75 19.91
CA THR A 176 -9.47 2.72 21.20
C THR A 176 -8.83 3.72 22.17
N LYS A 177 -9.39 3.89 23.37
CA LYS A 177 -8.84 4.79 24.41
C LYS A 177 -7.44 4.36 24.86
N SER A 178 -7.19 3.06 24.98
CA SER A 178 -5.90 2.45 25.31
C SER A 178 -5.28 1.88 24.05
N MET A 179 -4.63 2.74 23.27
CA MET A 179 -4.15 2.36 21.95
C MET A 179 -2.91 1.46 22.02
N ASP A 180 -2.93 0.39 21.24
CA ASP A 180 -1.78 -0.46 21.04
C ASP A 180 -0.68 0.29 20.27
N PHE A 181 0.57 0.13 20.71
CA PHE A 181 1.74 0.68 20.02
C PHE A 181 1.81 0.20 18.57
N ASP A 182 1.49 -1.06 18.30
CA ASP A 182 1.58 -1.64 16.97
C ASP A 182 0.53 -1.04 16.03
N VAL A 183 -0.66 -0.72 16.54
CA VAL A 183 -1.70 0.01 15.80
C VAL A 183 -1.21 1.42 15.46
N LEU A 184 -0.66 2.16 16.43
CA LEU A 184 -0.11 3.51 16.20
C LEU A 184 0.99 3.51 15.14
N GLN A 185 1.94 2.57 15.21
CA GLN A 185 3.00 2.48 14.23
C GLN A 185 2.49 2.02 12.85
N THR A 186 1.45 1.18 12.80
CA THR A 186 0.78 0.83 11.53
C THR A 186 0.14 2.06 10.88
N LEU A 187 -0.54 2.90 11.66
CA LEU A 187 -1.08 4.18 11.17
C LEU A 187 0.06 5.05 10.63
N ARG A 188 1.14 5.23 11.42
CA ARG A 188 2.30 6.02 10.99
C ARG A 188 2.85 5.58 9.63
N VAL A 189 3.13 4.28 9.47
CA VAL A 189 3.69 3.74 8.23
C VAL A 189 2.69 3.84 7.07
N SER A 190 1.39 3.71 7.34
CA SER A 190 0.35 3.90 6.32
C SER A 190 0.29 5.35 5.81
N TYR A 191 0.41 6.34 6.70
CA TYR A 191 0.49 7.75 6.30
C TYR A 191 1.74 8.00 5.44
N LEU A 192 2.89 7.51 5.86
CA LEU A 192 4.13 7.63 5.07
C LEU A 192 4.03 6.92 3.71
N PHE A 193 3.35 5.76 3.65
CA PHE A 193 3.07 5.08 2.40
C PHE A 193 2.27 5.96 1.44
N PHE A 194 1.20 6.60 1.91
CA PHE A 194 0.41 7.50 1.06
C PHE A 194 1.10 8.81 0.73
N ASP A 195 2.00 9.32 1.60
CA ASP A 195 2.84 10.46 1.24
C ASP A 195 3.78 10.09 0.09
N ASN A 196 4.46 8.93 0.16
CA ASN A 196 5.32 8.44 -0.91
C ASN A 196 4.54 8.17 -2.20
N MET A 197 3.39 7.50 -2.13
CA MET A 197 2.54 7.26 -3.31
C MET A 197 2.07 8.58 -3.95
N SER A 198 1.82 9.60 -3.14
CA SER A 198 1.48 10.94 -3.61
C SER A 198 2.66 11.68 -4.27
N LEU A 199 3.88 11.14 -4.20
CA LEU A 199 5.07 11.69 -4.85
C LEU A 199 5.44 10.91 -6.11
N LEU A 200 5.13 9.61 -6.18
CA LEU A 200 5.45 8.71 -7.31
C LEU A 200 4.52 8.89 -8.54
N GLN A 201 3.85 10.05 -8.65
CA GLN A 201 2.68 10.31 -9.49
C GLN A 201 2.95 10.30 -11.01
N THR A 202 2.52 9.23 -11.68
CA THR A 202 2.29 9.27 -13.15
C THR A 202 0.89 8.79 -13.55
N ASN A 203 0.17 8.05 -12.70
CA ASN A 203 -1.14 7.48 -13.04
C ASN A 203 -2.17 7.68 -11.91
N PRO A 204 -3.32 8.34 -12.16
CA PRO A 204 -4.39 8.50 -11.17
C PRO A 204 -5.15 7.21 -10.83
N GLY A 205 -4.87 6.09 -11.52
CA GLY A 205 -5.53 4.80 -11.31
C GLY A 205 -5.39 4.22 -9.90
N TRP A 206 -4.38 4.66 -9.12
CA TRP A 206 -4.28 4.28 -7.71
C TRP A 206 -5.40 4.86 -6.85
N ILE A 207 -5.92 6.05 -7.21
CA ILE A 207 -6.92 6.78 -6.43
C ILE A 207 -8.21 5.98 -6.35
N ALA A 208 -8.72 5.52 -7.50
CA ALA A 208 -9.95 4.72 -7.56
C ALA A 208 -9.83 3.46 -6.68
N LYS A 209 -8.74 2.70 -6.85
CA LYS A 209 -8.46 1.49 -6.05
C LYS A 209 -8.36 1.77 -4.55
N ALA A 210 -7.82 2.92 -4.17
CA ALA A 210 -7.70 3.30 -2.76
C ALA A 210 -9.04 3.78 -2.19
N LEU A 211 -9.83 4.53 -2.94
CA LEU A 211 -11.18 4.96 -2.55
C LEU A 211 -12.08 3.75 -2.28
N GLU A 212 -12.18 2.82 -3.24
CA GLU A 212 -12.93 1.56 -3.10
C GLU A 212 -12.47 0.72 -1.90
N ALA A 213 -11.20 0.86 -1.50
CA ALA A 213 -10.63 0.16 -0.36
C ALA A 213 -10.83 0.88 0.98
N GLY A 214 -11.50 2.03 0.99
CA GLY A 214 -11.86 2.79 2.18
C GLY A 214 -10.80 3.79 2.67
N LEU A 215 -10.03 4.38 1.75
CA LEU A 215 -8.98 5.35 2.08
C LEU A 215 -9.53 6.57 2.84
N LEU A 216 -10.68 7.11 2.42
CA LEU A 216 -11.29 8.27 3.07
C LEU A 216 -11.67 7.97 4.52
N SER A 217 -12.35 6.84 4.75
CA SER A 217 -12.72 6.38 6.08
C SER A 217 -11.48 6.19 6.97
N ALA A 218 -10.40 5.60 6.43
CA ALA A 218 -9.16 5.41 7.18
C ALA A 218 -8.59 6.75 7.67
N PHE A 219 -8.45 7.72 6.77
CA PHE A 219 -7.94 9.06 7.13
C PHE A 219 -8.84 9.78 8.13
N LEU A 220 -10.15 9.79 7.91
CA LEU A 220 -11.11 10.46 8.79
C LEU A 220 -11.09 9.89 10.20
N LEU A 221 -11.03 8.56 10.33
CA LEU A 221 -11.01 7.87 11.62
C LEU A 221 -9.68 8.06 12.37
N SER A 222 -8.55 8.18 11.65
CA SER A 222 -7.23 8.22 12.28
C SER A 222 -6.66 9.62 12.49
N CYS A 223 -7.12 10.64 11.76
CA CYS A 223 -6.41 11.92 11.70
C CYS A 223 -6.22 12.60 13.06
N SER A 224 -7.27 12.69 13.89
CA SER A 224 -7.14 13.31 15.22
C SER A 224 -6.16 12.55 16.12
N VAL A 225 -6.10 11.22 16.00
CA VAL A 225 -5.13 10.40 16.76
C VAL A 225 -3.72 10.64 16.27
N VAL A 226 -3.49 10.66 14.96
CA VAL A 226 -2.15 10.89 14.39
C VAL A 226 -1.63 12.25 14.79
N GLU A 227 -2.47 13.28 14.73
CA GLU A 227 -2.14 14.64 15.16
C GLU A 227 -1.74 14.69 16.65
N THR A 228 -2.47 13.99 17.52
CA THR A 228 -2.29 14.12 18.98
C THR A 228 -1.27 13.15 19.57
N LYS A 229 -1.01 12.01 18.92
CA LYS A 229 -0.18 10.91 19.46
C LYS A 229 1.09 10.64 18.67
N LEU A 230 1.17 11.06 17.41
CA LEU A 230 2.34 10.83 16.56
C LEU A 230 2.98 12.17 16.21
N ASP A 231 2.70 12.69 15.02
CA ASP A 231 3.28 13.90 14.48
C ASP A 231 2.22 14.62 13.66
N SER A 232 1.99 15.89 13.94
CA SER A 232 1.03 16.72 13.21
C SER A 232 1.41 16.90 11.74
N SER A 233 2.70 16.78 11.39
CA SER A 233 3.15 16.77 9.99
C SER A 233 2.59 15.58 9.21
N LEU A 234 2.38 14.42 9.87
CA LEU A 234 1.73 13.27 9.24
C LEU A 234 0.26 13.57 8.96
N ALA A 235 -0.44 14.27 9.86
CA ALA A 235 -1.82 14.67 9.60
C ALA A 235 -1.96 15.54 8.32
N MET A 236 -0.94 16.34 8.00
CA MET A 236 -0.89 17.14 6.76
C MET A 236 -0.81 16.28 5.48
N VAL A 237 -0.31 15.05 5.56
CA VAL A 237 -0.35 14.11 4.44
C VAL A 237 -1.79 13.82 4.03
N ALA A 238 -2.70 13.67 5.00
CA ALA A 238 -4.11 13.42 4.68
C ALA A 238 -4.74 14.62 3.95
N VAL A 239 -4.41 15.86 4.35
CA VAL A 239 -4.83 17.09 3.67
C VAL A 239 -4.34 17.08 2.21
N LYS A 240 -3.04 16.81 2.01
CA LYS A 240 -2.43 16.71 0.67
C LYS A 240 -3.09 15.63 -0.18
N VAL A 241 -3.38 14.46 0.40
CA VAL A 241 -4.07 13.37 -0.32
C VAL A 241 -5.50 13.76 -0.69
N PHE A 242 -6.24 14.42 0.20
CA PHE A 242 -7.57 14.94 -0.11
C PHE A 242 -7.53 15.95 -1.26
N ASP A 243 -6.55 16.85 -1.30
CA ASP A 243 -6.36 17.78 -2.41
C ASP A 243 -6.08 17.08 -3.74
N ILE A 244 -5.27 16.01 -3.72
CA ILE A 244 -4.99 15.19 -4.91
C ILE A 244 -6.27 14.52 -5.40
N ILE A 245 -7.06 13.93 -4.49
CA ILE A 245 -8.32 13.29 -4.85
C ILE A 245 -9.31 14.31 -5.42
N LYS A 246 -9.46 15.49 -4.81
CA LYS A 246 -10.30 16.60 -5.33
C LYS A 246 -9.92 16.96 -6.76
N LYS A 247 -8.62 17.10 -7.06
CA LYS A 247 -8.12 17.37 -8.43
C LYS A 247 -8.46 16.23 -9.40
N ALA A 248 -8.53 15.00 -8.93
CA ALA A 248 -8.84 13.82 -9.74
C ALA A 248 -10.35 13.63 -10.01
N PHE A 249 -11.24 14.46 -9.44
CA PHE A 249 -12.69 14.40 -9.70
C PHE A 249 -13.08 14.71 -11.16
N VAL A 250 -12.14 15.19 -11.97
CA VAL A 250 -12.33 15.30 -13.43
C VAL A 250 -12.39 13.94 -14.12
N LEU A 251 -11.96 12.86 -13.44
CA LEU A 251 -11.91 11.51 -13.99
C LEU A 251 -13.15 10.72 -13.59
N HIS A 252 -13.88 10.23 -14.59
CA HIS A 252 -15.08 9.42 -14.39
C HIS A 252 -14.86 8.18 -13.52
N SER A 253 -13.72 7.50 -13.69
CA SER A 253 -13.37 6.31 -12.88
C SER A 253 -13.18 6.63 -11.40
N VAL A 254 -12.73 7.84 -11.07
CA VAL A 254 -12.55 8.28 -9.67
C VAL A 254 -13.90 8.57 -9.04
N LEU A 255 -14.82 9.21 -9.77
CA LEU A 255 -16.17 9.48 -9.28
C LEU A 255 -16.96 8.20 -9.05
N LEU A 256 -16.91 7.24 -9.98
CA LEU A 256 -17.53 5.92 -9.80
C LEU A 256 -16.98 5.18 -8.57
N ALA A 257 -15.66 5.20 -8.38
CA ALA A 257 -15.02 4.60 -7.22
C ALA A 257 -15.32 5.33 -5.90
N LEU A 258 -15.72 6.60 -5.97
CA LEU A 258 -16.04 7.43 -4.81
C LEU A 258 -17.46 7.24 -4.32
N GLU A 259 -18.42 7.04 -5.23
CA GLU A 259 -19.86 7.12 -4.96
C GLU A 259 -20.30 6.29 -3.74
N GLN A 260 -20.04 4.99 -3.75
CA GLN A 260 -20.42 4.10 -2.66
C GLN A 260 -19.67 4.44 -1.35
N PRO A 261 -18.32 4.50 -1.30
CA PRO A 261 -17.61 4.88 -0.08
C PRO A 261 -18.04 6.22 0.50
N PHE A 262 -18.33 7.20 -0.35
CA PHE A 262 -18.79 8.52 0.08
C PHE A 262 -20.14 8.46 0.78
N GLN A 263 -21.09 7.72 0.21
CA GLN A 263 -22.40 7.51 0.82
C GLN A 263 -22.28 6.77 2.16
N GLU A 264 -21.46 5.72 2.23
CA GLU A 264 -21.20 4.97 3.47
C GLU A 264 -20.64 5.87 4.59
N ILE A 265 -19.76 6.82 4.26
CA ILE A 265 -19.20 7.77 5.24
C ILE A 265 -20.28 8.74 5.75
N ILE A 266 -21.16 9.21 4.87
CA ILE A 266 -22.27 10.10 5.25
C ILE A 266 -23.25 9.35 6.17
N GLU A 267 -23.63 8.13 5.81
CA GLU A 267 -24.60 7.31 6.56
C GLU A 267 -24.05 6.85 7.91
N SER A 268 -22.78 6.50 7.97
CA SER A 268 -22.12 6.04 9.20
C SER A 268 -21.76 7.18 10.17
N ASP A 269 -21.85 8.44 9.74
CA ASP A 269 -21.60 9.63 10.56
C ASP A 269 -20.23 9.58 11.29
N ILE A 270 -19.22 9.01 10.61
CA ILE A 270 -17.85 8.88 11.12
C ILE A 270 -17.07 10.19 11.02
N ALA A 271 -17.45 11.05 10.07
CA ALA A 271 -16.80 12.32 9.82
C ALA A 271 -17.35 13.40 10.78
N LYS A 272 -17.11 13.24 12.08
CA LYS A 272 -17.43 14.29 13.08
C LYS A 272 -16.23 15.20 13.29
N PRO A 273 -16.42 16.50 13.63
CA PRO A 273 -15.31 17.42 13.89
C PRO A 273 -14.26 16.86 14.86
N ARG A 274 -14.72 16.18 15.91
CA ARG A 274 -13.86 15.57 16.93
C ARG A 274 -13.05 14.36 16.41
N VAL A 275 -13.59 13.61 15.46
CA VAL A 275 -12.95 12.39 14.91
C VAL A 275 -11.99 12.78 13.79
N ALA A 276 -12.47 13.61 12.86
CA ALA A 276 -11.70 14.09 11.73
C ALA A 276 -10.54 15.03 12.13
N GLY A 277 -10.64 15.74 13.25
CA GLY A 277 -9.59 16.67 13.71
C GLY A 277 -9.31 17.74 12.66
N LEU A 278 -8.04 17.94 12.30
CA LEU A 278 -7.63 18.88 11.25
C LEU A 278 -8.28 18.63 9.88
N LEU A 279 -8.66 17.38 9.56
CA LEU A 279 -9.34 17.07 8.31
C LEU A 279 -10.79 17.56 8.26
N TRP A 280 -11.37 18.05 9.36
CA TRP A 280 -12.78 18.43 9.35
C TRP A 280 -13.11 19.48 8.29
N LYS A 281 -12.29 20.53 8.18
CA LYS A 281 -12.49 21.58 7.16
C LYS A 281 -12.32 21.04 5.75
N GLU A 282 -11.31 20.20 5.54
CA GLU A 282 -11.07 19.55 4.25
C GLU A 282 -12.19 18.61 3.86
N TRP A 283 -12.75 17.87 4.82
CA TRP A 283 -13.88 16.98 4.61
C TRP A 283 -15.14 17.74 4.20
N VAL A 284 -15.44 18.88 4.83
CA VAL A 284 -16.58 19.72 4.43
C VAL A 284 -16.43 20.19 2.98
N SER A 285 -15.27 20.77 2.64
CA SER A 285 -14.98 21.21 1.27
C SER A 285 -14.99 20.05 0.26
N PHE A 286 -14.44 18.90 0.64
CA PHE A 286 -14.44 17.67 -0.16
C PHE A 286 -15.87 17.19 -0.42
N THR A 287 -16.73 17.21 0.60
CA THR A 287 -18.13 16.77 0.52
C THR A 287 -18.93 17.61 -0.45
N ASP A 288 -18.79 18.93 -0.37
CA ASP A 288 -19.49 19.86 -1.28
C ASP A 288 -19.08 19.62 -2.73
N MET A 289 -17.77 19.51 -2.98
CA MET A 289 -17.24 19.25 -4.32
C MET A 289 -17.62 17.86 -4.84
N ALA A 290 -17.58 16.83 -4.00
CA ALA A 290 -17.96 15.47 -4.38
C ALA A 290 -19.43 15.40 -4.81
N LYS A 291 -20.34 16.02 -4.06
CA LYS A 291 -21.77 16.08 -4.40
C LYS A 291 -22.01 16.78 -5.74
N GLU A 292 -21.37 17.93 -5.96
CA GLU A 292 -21.45 18.66 -7.23
C GLU A 292 -21.00 17.77 -8.40
N ARG A 293 -19.86 17.08 -8.25
CA ARG A 293 -19.26 16.27 -9.32
C ARG A 293 -20.03 14.98 -9.59
N LEU A 294 -20.56 14.32 -8.57
CA LEU A 294 -21.43 13.15 -8.72
C LEU A 294 -22.74 13.54 -9.44
N MET A 295 -23.36 14.67 -9.07
CA MET A 295 -24.55 15.17 -9.77
C MET A 295 -24.28 15.45 -11.26
N ILE A 296 -23.13 16.03 -11.60
CA ILE A 296 -22.73 16.26 -12.99
C ILE A 296 -22.55 14.93 -13.74
N MET A 297 -21.97 13.91 -13.10
CA MET A 297 -21.79 12.57 -13.66
C MET A 297 -23.15 11.92 -13.99
N ASP A 298 -24.11 11.97 -13.06
CA ASP A 298 -25.45 11.42 -13.25
C ASP A 298 -26.17 12.04 -14.46
N VAL A 299 -26.11 13.37 -14.59
CA VAL A 299 -26.69 14.09 -15.72
C VAL A 299 -26.02 13.69 -17.04
N ALA A 300 -24.70 13.55 -17.04
CA ALA A 300 -23.95 13.15 -18.23
C ALA A 300 -24.31 11.73 -18.69
N ASP A 301 -24.47 10.80 -17.76
CA ASP A 301 -24.82 9.40 -18.06
C ASP A 301 -26.28 9.26 -18.52
N MET A 302 -27.22 10.00 -17.93
CA MET A 302 -28.59 10.09 -18.45
C MET A 302 -28.63 10.59 -19.91
N CYS A 303 -27.81 11.58 -20.27
CA CYS A 303 -27.70 12.09 -21.63
C CYS A 303 -27.08 11.08 -22.62
N ARG A 304 -26.22 10.16 -22.16
CA ARG A 304 -25.64 9.10 -23.00
C ARG A 304 -26.66 8.01 -23.31
N VAL A 305 -27.45 7.60 -22.32
CA VAL A 305 -28.49 6.57 -22.48
C VAL A 305 -29.60 7.02 -23.43
N THR A 306 -29.98 8.29 -23.38
CA THR A 306 -30.99 8.88 -24.27
C THR A 306 -30.50 9.01 -25.73
N LYS A 307 -29.21 9.25 -25.95
CA LYS A 307 -28.61 9.27 -27.29
C LYS A 307 -28.39 7.87 -27.90
N SER A 308 -28.09 6.87 -27.08
CA SER A 308 -27.93 5.49 -27.58
C SER A 308 -29.27 4.85 -27.94
N SER A 309 -30.34 5.17 -27.20
CA SER A 309 -31.70 4.67 -27.47
C SER A 309 -32.38 5.32 -28.68
N SER A 310 -32.00 6.54 -29.09
CA SER A 310 -32.50 7.20 -30.31
C SER A 310 -31.80 6.76 -31.61
N SER A 311 -30.79 5.89 -31.53
CA SER A 311 -30.13 5.28 -32.70
C SER A 311 -30.81 4.00 -33.24
N ARG A 312 -31.91 3.54 -32.62
CA ARG A 312 -32.77 2.50 -33.22
C ARG A 312 -33.74 3.15 -34.20
N THR A 313 -33.34 3.18 -35.47
CA THR A 313 -34.19 3.33 -36.67
C THR A 313 -35.30 4.38 -36.57
N CYS A 314 -34.93 5.66 -36.67
CA CYS A 314 -35.74 6.58 -37.46
C CYS A 314 -35.06 6.70 -38.83
N GLY A 315 -35.68 6.10 -39.85
CA GLY A 315 -35.34 6.36 -41.24
C GLY A 315 -35.66 7.81 -41.56
N PHE A 316 -34.70 8.70 -41.33
CA PHE A 316 -34.71 10.03 -41.93
C PHE A 316 -33.75 10.00 -43.11
N SER A 317 -34.37 9.99 -44.29
CA SER A 317 -33.78 10.37 -45.57
C SER A 317 -32.93 11.63 -45.40
N ALA A 318 -31.69 11.54 -45.85
CA ALA A 318 -30.71 12.61 -45.89
C ALA A 318 -31.31 13.86 -46.54
N VAL A 319 -31.32 14.97 -45.81
CA VAL A 319 -31.29 16.31 -46.40
C VAL A 319 -29.93 16.89 -46.02
N SER A 320 -29.05 16.89 -47.01
CA SER A 320 -27.74 17.52 -46.97
C SER A 320 -27.89 19.04 -46.87
N GLY A 321 -27.19 19.64 -45.91
CA GLY A 321 -26.91 21.07 -45.94
C GLY A 321 -27.10 21.75 -44.60
N PHE A 322 -26.16 21.56 -43.67
CA PHE A 322 -25.84 22.55 -42.65
C PHE A 322 -24.39 22.35 -42.21
N ASP A 323 -23.49 23.12 -42.82
CA ASP A 323 -22.15 23.35 -42.33
C ASP A 323 -22.25 24.14 -41.01
N ILE A 324 -21.77 23.55 -39.92
CA ILE A 324 -21.54 24.24 -38.66
C ILE A 324 -20.04 24.20 -38.42
N ASP A 325 -19.42 25.37 -38.57
CA ASP A 325 -18.04 25.62 -38.17
C ASP A 325 -17.85 25.33 -36.68
N VAL A 326 -17.01 24.35 -36.38
CA VAL A 326 -16.57 24.03 -35.02
C VAL A 326 -15.30 24.82 -34.74
N PRO A 327 -15.27 25.74 -33.75
CA PRO A 327 -14.04 26.44 -33.39
C PRO A 327 -13.04 25.45 -32.76
N ASN A 328 -11.84 25.38 -33.33
CA ASN A 328 -10.68 24.69 -32.78
C ASN A 328 -10.31 25.26 -31.40
N PHE A 329 -10.70 24.56 -30.33
CA PHE A 329 -10.18 24.77 -28.98
C PHE A 329 -9.17 23.68 -28.64
N MET A 330 -8.00 23.76 -29.26
CA MET A 330 -6.78 23.14 -28.76
C MET A 330 -5.64 24.11 -29.02
N HIS A 331 -5.16 24.79 -27.97
CA HIS A 331 -3.75 25.16 -27.84
C HIS A 331 -3.40 25.53 -26.39
N SER A 332 -2.25 25.03 -25.96
CA SER A 332 -1.41 25.46 -24.82
C SER A 332 -1.77 24.99 -23.40
N LEU A 333 -1.33 23.76 -23.08
CA LEU A 333 -0.64 23.52 -21.81
C LEU A 333 0.86 23.45 -22.09
N THR A 334 1.52 24.59 -21.95
CA THR A 334 2.98 24.70 -22.00
C THR A 334 3.52 24.37 -20.62
N PHE A 335 4.18 23.22 -20.47
CA PHE A 335 5.00 22.91 -19.30
C PHE A 335 6.23 23.83 -19.32
N ILE A 336 6.39 24.64 -18.27
CA ILE A 336 7.67 25.27 -17.96
C ILE A 336 8.39 24.36 -16.97
N SER A 337 9.59 23.95 -17.39
CA SER A 337 10.60 23.16 -16.66
C SER A 337 11.14 23.88 -15.43
#